data_AF-A0A2V4QZ86-F1
#
_entry.id   AF-A0A2V4QZ86-F1
#
_cell.length_a   1.000
_cell.length_b   1.000
_cell.length_c   1.000
_cell.angle_alpha   90.00
_cell.angle_beta   90.00
_cell.angle_gamma   90.00
#
_symmetry.space_group_name_H-M   'P 1'
#
loop_
_entity.id
_entity.type
_entity.pdbx_description
1 polymer ?
#
loop_
_entity_poly.entity_id
_entity_poly.type
_entity_poly.pdbx_seq_one_letter_code
_entity_poly.pdbx_strand_id
1 'polypeptide(L)'
;MATLSAIASIATFSLATVSCQASDISEQSSLADEVAMAVPTKHGQTALFHPLSPSDAARIRTAFDDQSAGNFGQADDLLKQLKDNSLAGTVLAERCIHASYACATPMLEDWLAHYRDLPSAPMMQALLESRTDLPANASTRYPVAAPASWNGASGGSISAADAQNLYIQGQDQAVLSKAMATPAPRDASGRVAFYAGLSAWRLGEMQQAERLFALAANADNGARDLRSAASWWASRVTAHVGDMKDAMRWLVQSARCKDCFYGVLARYALNKNSARMYDAGVPTVVDVSAVSARPAGHRALALLQVGRVDLAEAELRTDWVSAENTNARQSIGLIAHAVGDAAETSDAAASRAGTSRLVPGHAIDLPQRFTPRGGFVVDPALIYGIVSIESRFHPAVVSRSGARGLMQLMPRTAANFVGGRKEDLSNPSINLQVGQRYLMALARDGQINNHLIRLLASYAVGHTAVAHWNASEHSENESLAFLEAIPNPRIRNWIETVLLHSWMYSEKLNRRPVSLDLLAEGKQASLPLEAETFLQ
;
A
#
# COMPACT_ATOMS: atom_id res chain seq x y z
N MET A 1 66.06 18.60 -0.74
CA MET A 1 66.58 19.39 0.40
C MET A 1 66.50 20.86 0.03
N ALA A 2 66.12 21.70 1.01
CA ALA A 2 65.98 23.17 1.02
C ALA A 2 64.81 23.75 0.19
N THR A 3 63.70 24.29 0.72
CA THR A 3 63.44 25.45 1.62
C THR A 3 63.95 26.79 1.02
N LEU A 4 63.19 27.89 0.90
CA LEU A 4 62.28 28.57 1.84
C LEU A 4 61.45 29.70 1.14
N SER A 5 60.31 30.02 1.77
CA SER A 5 59.62 31.33 1.95
C SER A 5 59.12 32.15 0.74
N ALA A 6 57.84 32.51 0.60
CA ALA A 6 56.84 33.18 1.48
C ALA A 6 56.73 34.69 1.21
N ILE A 7 55.57 35.14 0.70
CA ILE A 7 54.99 36.46 0.99
C ILE A 7 53.49 36.26 1.19
N ALA A 8 53.04 36.59 2.40
CA ALA A 8 51.65 36.65 2.83
C ALA A 8 51.09 38.05 2.57
N SER A 9 49.84 38.13 2.12
CA SER A 9 49.02 39.35 2.23
C SER A 9 47.87 39.09 3.19
N ILE A 10 47.97 39.74 4.34
CA ILE A 10 46.97 39.80 5.41
C ILE A 10 45.94 40.86 5.01
N ALA A 11 44.68 40.45 4.88
CA ALA A 11 43.55 41.39 4.88
C ALA A 11 42.93 41.39 6.28
N THR A 12 43.06 42.54 6.94
CA THR A 12 42.48 42.91 8.23
C THR A 12 40.96 42.86 8.20
N PHE A 13 40.35 42.08 9.10
CA PHE A 13 38.94 42.17 9.44
C PHE A 13 38.68 43.45 10.24
N SER A 14 37.97 44.42 9.65
CA SER A 14 37.31 45.49 10.40
C SER A 14 35.92 45.03 10.83
N LEU A 15 35.69 45.01 12.14
CA LEU A 15 34.36 44.90 12.75
C LEU A 15 33.58 46.19 12.45
N ALA A 16 32.65 46.13 11.50
CA ALA A 16 31.55 47.08 11.41
C ALA A 16 30.29 46.39 11.91
N THR A 17 29.82 46.81 13.09
CA THR A 17 28.49 46.50 13.60
C THR A 17 27.45 47.18 12.72
N VAL A 18 26.74 46.42 11.89
CA VAL A 18 25.56 46.91 11.17
C VAL A 18 24.32 46.32 11.82
N SER A 19 23.49 47.23 12.32
CA SER A 19 22.19 46.99 12.92
C SER A 19 21.22 46.41 11.89
N CYS A 20 20.32 45.57 12.39
CA CYS A 20 19.23 44.92 11.67
C CYS A 20 18.32 45.96 10.95
N GLN A 21 18.09 45.77 9.65
CA GLN A 21 16.86 46.19 9.00
C GLN A 21 16.29 45.00 8.22
N ALA A 22 15.08 44.61 8.62
CA ALA A 22 14.30 43.54 8.02
C ALA A 22 13.52 44.10 6.83
N SER A 23 14.04 43.94 5.61
CA SER A 23 13.30 44.30 4.40
C SER A 23 13.76 43.62 3.10
N ASP A 24 14.47 42.50 3.14
CA ASP A 24 14.92 41.78 1.91
C ASP A 24 14.55 40.27 1.88
N ILE A 25 13.58 39.82 2.67
CA ILE A 25 13.14 38.40 2.68
C ILE A 25 11.91 38.14 1.78
N SER A 26 11.34 39.15 1.12
CA SER A 26 10.06 38.99 0.39
C SER A 26 10.16 38.67 -1.10
N GLU A 27 11.33 38.66 -1.74
CA GLU A 27 11.43 38.40 -3.19
C GLU A 27 11.99 37.02 -3.59
N GLN A 28 12.55 36.24 -2.65
CA GLN A 28 13.04 34.88 -2.95
C GLN A 28 12.04 33.76 -2.62
N SER A 29 10.91 34.08 -1.99
CA SER A 29 9.83 33.11 -1.69
C SER A 29 8.90 32.86 -2.88
N SER A 30 8.86 33.72 -3.91
CA SER A 30 7.90 33.57 -5.02
C SER A 30 8.35 32.64 -6.15
N LEU A 31 9.64 32.28 -6.21
CA LEU A 31 10.19 31.39 -7.24
C LEU A 31 10.27 29.92 -6.80
N ALA A 32 10.20 29.64 -5.50
CA ALA A 32 10.23 28.29 -4.96
C ALA A 32 8.86 27.59 -5.02
N ASP A 33 7.77 28.35 -5.04
CA ASP A 33 6.39 27.83 -5.08
C ASP A 33 5.86 27.56 -6.50
N GLU A 34 6.59 27.94 -7.56
CA GLU A 34 6.21 27.69 -8.95
C GLU A 34 6.53 26.26 -9.45
N VAL A 35 7.21 25.43 -8.65
CA VAL A 35 7.80 24.16 -9.11
C VAL A 35 6.90 22.93 -8.90
N ALA A 36 5.68 23.07 -8.36
CA ALA A 36 4.81 21.92 -8.07
C ALA A 36 3.95 21.39 -9.24
N MET A 37 3.99 21.98 -10.44
CA MET A 37 3.07 21.61 -11.56
C MET A 37 3.76 21.49 -12.93
N ALA A 38 5.01 21.05 -12.98
CA ALA A 38 5.74 20.84 -14.24
C ALA A 38 5.49 19.44 -14.83
N VAL A 39 4.62 19.34 -15.84
CA VAL A 39 4.45 18.11 -16.65
C VAL A 39 5.39 18.15 -17.87
N PRO A 40 6.30 17.18 -18.06
CA PRO A 40 7.16 17.14 -19.24
C PRO A 40 6.39 16.69 -20.49
N THR A 41 6.38 17.53 -21.53
CA THR A 41 5.90 17.15 -22.87
C THR A 41 7.07 16.63 -23.72
N LYS A 42 6.80 15.71 -24.66
CA LYS A 42 7.79 15.14 -25.60
C LYS A 42 8.59 16.16 -26.43
N HIS A 43 8.27 17.45 -26.35
CA HIS A 43 8.90 18.55 -27.09
C HIS A 43 9.40 19.73 -26.22
N GLY A 44 9.56 19.55 -24.90
CA GLY A 44 10.39 20.48 -24.10
C GLY A 44 9.78 21.86 -23.80
N GLN A 45 8.45 22.01 -23.83
CA GLN A 45 7.78 23.18 -23.26
C GLN A 45 6.84 22.73 -22.12
N THR A 46 7.10 23.26 -20.92
CA THR A 46 6.33 23.05 -19.69
C THR A 46 5.09 23.92 -19.73
N ALA A 47 3.89 23.33 -19.84
CA ALA A 47 2.64 24.07 -19.73
C ALA A 47 2.14 23.97 -18.29
N LEU A 48 2.19 25.07 -17.54
CA LEU A 48 1.64 25.18 -16.20
C LEU A 48 0.10 25.23 -16.29
N PHE A 49 -0.58 24.29 -15.63
CA PHE A 49 -2.04 24.25 -15.61
C PHE A 49 -2.57 25.11 -14.46
N HIS A 50 -3.32 26.18 -14.78
CA HIS A 50 -3.88 27.14 -13.81
C HIS A 50 -5.43 27.15 -13.90
N PRO A 51 -6.12 26.28 -13.17
CA PRO A 51 -7.59 26.22 -13.18
C PRO A 51 -8.26 27.48 -12.60
N LEU A 52 -7.61 28.18 -11.67
CA LEU A 52 -8.07 29.46 -11.12
C LEU A 52 -7.30 30.64 -11.73
N SER A 53 -7.98 31.79 -11.80
CA SER A 53 -7.30 33.05 -12.09
C SER A 53 -6.28 33.38 -10.99
N PRO A 54 -5.16 34.06 -11.28
CA PRO A 54 -4.18 34.44 -10.26
C PRO A 54 -4.80 35.26 -9.12
N SER A 55 -5.80 36.10 -9.42
CA SER A 55 -6.53 36.87 -8.43
C SER A 55 -7.42 36.02 -7.53
N ASP A 56 -8.12 35.02 -8.07
CA ASP A 56 -8.96 34.13 -7.26
C ASP A 56 -8.08 33.20 -6.42
N ALA A 57 -6.99 32.66 -7.00
CA ALA A 57 -6.03 31.82 -6.27
C ALA A 57 -5.40 32.57 -5.08
N ALA A 58 -5.01 33.84 -5.25
CA ALA A 58 -4.48 34.65 -4.17
C ALA A 58 -5.53 34.90 -3.07
N ARG A 59 -6.77 35.25 -3.44
CA ARG A 59 -7.86 35.46 -2.48
C ARG A 59 -8.22 34.20 -1.71
N ILE A 60 -8.22 33.04 -2.38
CA ILE A 60 -8.50 31.74 -1.74
C ILE A 60 -7.39 31.36 -0.77
N ARG A 61 -6.10 31.58 -1.12
CA ARG A 61 -4.98 31.40 -0.18
C ARG A 61 -5.17 32.23 1.08
N THR A 62 -5.38 33.54 0.92
CA THR A 62 -5.62 34.44 2.05
C THR A 62 -6.87 34.06 2.85
N ALA A 63 -7.93 33.60 2.19
CA ALA A 63 -9.13 33.16 2.90
C ALA A 63 -8.87 31.92 3.77
N PHE A 64 -8.06 30.95 3.32
CA PHE A 64 -7.63 29.82 4.15
C PHE A 64 -6.76 30.26 5.33
N ASP A 65 -5.81 31.18 5.11
CA ASP A 65 -4.99 31.75 6.18
C ASP A 65 -5.87 32.44 7.23
N ASP A 66 -6.86 33.22 6.79
CA ASP A 66 -7.82 33.89 7.66
C ASP A 66 -8.71 32.89 8.43
N GLN A 67 -9.14 31.77 7.83
CA GLN A 67 -9.82 30.71 8.56
C GLN A 67 -8.94 30.16 9.69
N SER A 68 -7.65 29.91 9.40
CA SER A 68 -6.70 29.36 10.37
C SER A 68 -6.34 30.33 11.50
N ALA A 69 -6.37 31.63 11.22
CA ALA A 69 -6.12 32.70 12.18
C ALA A 69 -7.36 33.09 13.00
N GLY A 70 -8.55 32.56 12.66
CA GLY A 70 -9.82 32.91 13.28
C GLY A 70 -10.46 34.20 12.77
N ASN A 71 -9.98 34.75 11.65
CA ASN A 71 -10.46 35.97 11.01
C ASN A 71 -11.65 35.70 10.06
N PHE A 72 -12.70 35.04 10.57
CA PHE A 72 -13.78 34.49 9.72
C PHE A 72 -14.49 35.51 8.83
N GLY A 73 -14.70 36.74 9.33
CA GLY A 73 -15.35 37.80 8.55
C GLY A 73 -14.52 38.30 7.37
N GLN A 74 -13.18 38.34 7.50
CA GLN A 74 -12.28 38.73 6.41
C GLN A 74 -12.27 37.66 5.32
N ALA A 75 -12.26 36.38 5.71
CA ALA A 75 -12.42 35.28 4.77
C ALA A 75 -13.77 35.36 4.01
N ASP A 76 -14.88 35.69 4.69
CA ASP A 76 -16.19 35.83 4.02
C ASP A 76 -16.22 36.96 2.99
N ASP A 77 -15.56 38.08 3.27
CA ASP A 77 -15.47 39.20 2.33
C ASP A 77 -14.58 38.90 1.12
N LEU A 78 -13.55 38.06 1.29
CA LEU A 78 -12.73 37.55 0.20
C LEU A 78 -13.52 36.57 -0.69
N LEU A 79 -14.30 35.66 -0.08
CA LEU A 79 -15.14 34.69 -0.81
C LEU A 79 -16.20 35.36 -1.68
N LYS A 80 -16.80 36.48 -1.24
CA LYS A 80 -17.78 37.25 -2.04
C LYS A 80 -17.20 37.86 -3.31
N GLN A 81 -15.88 38.03 -3.37
CA GLN A 81 -15.18 38.67 -4.49
C GLN A 81 -14.63 37.66 -5.51
N LEU A 82 -14.82 36.36 -5.27
CA LEU A 82 -14.36 35.31 -6.18
C LEU A 82 -15.19 35.27 -7.45
N LYS A 83 -14.51 35.04 -8.58
CA LYS A 83 -15.18 34.74 -9.85
C LYS A 83 -15.45 33.26 -10.02
N ASP A 84 -14.53 32.43 -9.53
CA ASP A 84 -14.69 30.97 -9.41
C ASP A 84 -14.99 30.60 -7.96
N ASN A 85 -16.24 30.18 -7.70
CA ASN A 85 -16.71 29.80 -6.37
C ASN A 85 -16.51 28.31 -6.05
N SER A 86 -15.79 27.57 -6.89
CA SER A 86 -15.63 26.11 -6.75
C SER A 86 -15.02 25.67 -5.42
N LEU A 87 -14.19 26.51 -4.79
CA LEU A 87 -13.58 26.22 -3.48
C LEU A 87 -14.26 26.91 -2.30
N ALA A 88 -15.33 27.69 -2.51
CA ALA A 88 -15.97 28.45 -1.44
C ALA A 88 -16.50 27.55 -0.33
N GLY A 89 -17.19 26.46 -0.67
CA GLY A 89 -17.68 25.48 0.31
C GLY A 89 -16.57 24.82 1.13
N THR A 90 -15.43 24.50 0.50
CA THR A 90 -14.26 23.90 1.14
C THR A 90 -13.61 24.88 2.14
N VAL A 91 -13.45 26.15 1.76
CA VAL A 91 -12.95 27.21 2.66
C VAL A 91 -13.90 27.42 3.85
N LEU A 92 -15.22 27.41 3.60
CA LEU A 92 -16.22 27.55 4.67
C LEU A 92 -16.20 26.37 5.65
N ALA A 93 -15.90 25.14 5.21
CA ALA A 93 -15.90 23.96 6.06
C ALA A 93 -14.76 23.96 7.08
N GLU A 94 -13.58 24.49 6.73
CA GLU A 94 -12.39 24.53 7.60
C GLU A 94 -12.66 25.24 8.94
N ARG A 95 -13.55 26.24 8.96
CA ARG A 95 -13.88 26.96 10.20
C ARG A 95 -14.57 26.07 11.25
N CYS A 96 -15.23 24.99 10.83
CA CYS A 96 -15.84 24.02 11.75
C CYS A 96 -14.84 23.09 12.41
N ILE A 97 -13.59 23.08 11.94
CA ILE A 97 -12.47 22.33 12.52
C ILE A 97 -11.72 23.21 13.54
N HIS A 98 -11.89 24.54 13.48
CA HIS A 98 -11.19 25.48 14.34
C HIS A 98 -11.74 25.46 15.78
N ALA A 99 -10.85 25.30 16.77
CA ALA A 99 -11.21 25.11 18.18
C ALA A 99 -11.99 26.28 18.81
N SER A 100 -11.81 27.51 18.30
CA SER A 100 -12.50 28.70 18.82
C SER A 100 -13.85 29.00 18.14
N TYR A 101 -14.26 28.22 17.14
CA TYR A 101 -15.48 28.49 16.37
C TYR A 101 -16.51 27.37 16.54
N ALA A 102 -17.62 27.71 17.20
CA ALA A 102 -18.76 26.80 17.32
C ALA A 102 -19.67 26.94 16.09
N CYS A 103 -19.52 26.06 15.10
CA CYS A 103 -20.34 26.09 13.88
C CYS A 103 -21.83 25.93 14.20
N ALA A 104 -22.67 26.96 14.04
CA ALA A 104 -24.09 26.89 14.43
C ALA A 104 -24.93 25.94 13.55
N THR A 105 -26.04 25.40 14.10
CA THR A 105 -26.94 24.49 13.37
C THR A 105 -27.46 25.05 12.04
N PRO A 106 -27.92 26.32 11.94
CA PRO A 106 -28.36 26.88 10.65
C PRO A 106 -27.26 26.93 9.59
N MET A 107 -26.00 27.13 10.00
CA MET A 107 -24.86 27.13 9.09
C MET A 107 -24.57 25.72 8.56
N LEU A 108 -24.66 24.69 9.42
CA LEU A 108 -24.47 23.29 9.00
C LEU A 108 -25.54 22.85 8.01
N GLU A 109 -26.81 23.22 8.25
CA GLU A 109 -27.93 22.93 7.37
C GLU A 109 -27.80 23.63 6.01
N ASP A 110 -27.48 24.93 6.02
CA ASP A 110 -27.27 25.72 4.79
C ASP A 110 -26.08 25.21 3.97
N TRP A 111 -24.97 24.86 4.64
CA TRP A 111 -23.80 24.29 3.99
C TRP A 111 -24.13 22.92 3.37
N LEU A 112 -24.83 22.03 4.08
CA LEU A 112 -25.23 20.71 3.56
C LEU A 112 -26.28 20.77 2.44
N ALA A 113 -27.00 21.88 2.32
CA ALA A 113 -27.91 22.14 1.20
C ALA A 113 -27.14 22.50 -0.08
N HIS A 114 -26.05 23.25 0.04
CA HIS A 114 -25.31 23.81 -1.10
C HIS A 114 -24.05 23.02 -1.50
N TYR A 115 -23.43 22.28 -0.58
CA TYR A 115 -22.10 21.67 -0.76
C TYR A 115 -22.07 20.16 -0.43
N ARG A 116 -23.18 19.47 -0.64
CA ARG A 116 -23.33 18.04 -0.30
C ARG A 116 -22.37 17.11 -1.04
N ASP A 117 -21.86 17.53 -2.19
CA ASP A 117 -20.91 16.79 -3.01
C ASP A 117 -19.45 16.92 -2.54
N LEU A 118 -19.15 17.83 -1.61
CA LEU A 118 -17.79 18.06 -1.13
C LEU A 118 -17.34 16.98 -0.12
N PRO A 119 -16.03 16.66 -0.06
CA PRO A 119 -15.49 15.65 0.87
C PRO A 119 -15.79 15.91 2.35
N SER A 120 -16.04 17.17 2.73
CA SER A 120 -16.35 17.58 4.11
C SER A 120 -17.79 17.27 4.55
N ALA A 121 -18.68 16.88 3.64
CA ALA A 121 -20.10 16.67 3.94
C ALA A 121 -20.38 15.65 5.07
N PRO A 122 -19.69 14.49 5.16
CA PRO A 122 -19.90 13.54 6.27
C PRO A 122 -19.54 14.13 7.64
N MET A 123 -18.49 14.96 7.72
CA MET A 123 -18.12 15.65 8.96
C MET A 123 -19.20 16.64 9.36
N MET A 124 -19.67 17.45 8.41
CA MET A 124 -20.72 18.47 8.65
C MET A 124 -22.03 17.82 9.10
N GLN A 125 -22.38 16.66 8.54
CA GLN A 125 -23.55 15.90 8.95
C GLN A 125 -23.38 15.27 10.35
N ALA A 126 -22.21 14.71 10.66
CA ALA A 126 -21.95 14.18 12.00
C ALA A 126 -22.01 15.28 13.08
N LEU A 127 -21.53 16.49 12.79
CA LEU A 127 -21.64 17.66 13.66
C LEU A 127 -23.11 18.06 13.90
N LEU A 128 -23.95 17.98 12.88
CA LEU A 128 -25.39 18.25 12.99
C LEU A 128 -26.10 17.18 13.83
N GLU A 129 -25.84 15.91 13.55
CA GLU A 129 -26.45 14.77 14.25
C GLU A 129 -26.05 14.70 15.73
N SER A 130 -24.80 15.03 16.07
CA SER A 130 -24.30 15.08 17.46
C SER A 130 -25.01 16.10 18.36
N ARG A 131 -25.84 16.98 17.80
CA ARG A 131 -26.60 18.00 18.53
C ARG A 131 -28.05 17.65 18.75
N THR A 132 -28.46 16.48 18.26
CA THR A 132 -29.87 16.03 18.26
C THR A 132 -30.15 14.87 19.23
N ASP A 133 -29.18 14.45 20.04
CA ASP A 133 -29.16 13.29 20.97
C ASP A 133 -30.42 12.36 21.04
N LEU A 134 -30.24 11.18 20.41
CA LEU A 134 -30.76 9.80 20.60
C LEU A 134 -32.17 9.52 21.20
N PRO A 135 -32.83 8.48 20.64
CA PRO A 135 -33.07 7.29 21.45
C PRO A 135 -32.69 5.93 20.80
N ALA A 136 -32.79 4.90 21.64
CA ALA A 136 -32.30 3.53 21.55
C ALA A 136 -32.87 2.60 20.44
N ASN A 137 -32.21 1.44 20.33
CA ASN A 137 -32.54 0.17 19.65
C ASN A 137 -32.07 -0.04 18.21
N ALA A 138 -31.05 -0.90 18.07
CA ALA A 138 -31.09 -2.03 17.13
C ALA A 138 -30.08 -3.11 17.54
N SER A 139 -30.53 -3.99 18.44
CA SER A 139 -29.93 -5.30 18.62
C SER A 139 -30.26 -6.17 17.40
N THR A 140 -29.28 -6.54 16.58
CA THR A 140 -29.43 -7.69 15.67
C THR A 140 -28.18 -8.55 15.65
N ARG A 141 -28.43 -9.82 15.98
CA ARG A 141 -27.51 -10.93 16.18
C ARG A 141 -26.83 -11.31 14.86
N TYR A 142 -25.52 -11.58 14.92
CA TYR A 142 -24.86 -12.47 13.95
C TYR A 142 -24.73 -13.86 14.60
N PRO A 143 -25.23 -14.95 13.98
CA PRO A 143 -24.94 -16.27 14.48
C PRO A 143 -23.49 -16.64 14.19
N VAL A 144 -22.79 -17.02 15.25
CA VAL A 144 -21.58 -17.84 15.21
C VAL A 144 -22.02 -19.28 14.91
N ALA A 145 -21.41 -19.90 13.90
CA ALA A 145 -21.41 -21.36 13.77
C ALA A 145 -20.00 -21.84 13.41
N ALA A 146 -19.43 -22.65 14.31
CA ALA A 146 -18.25 -23.47 14.09
C ALA A 146 -18.67 -24.83 13.48
N PRO A 147 -17.72 -25.63 12.95
CA PRO A 147 -17.97 -26.59 11.88
C PRO A 147 -18.28 -28.00 12.40
N ALA A 148 -19.10 -28.75 11.66
CA ALA A 148 -18.94 -30.18 11.40
C ALA A 148 -20.15 -30.73 10.63
N SER A 149 -19.91 -31.21 9.42
CA SER A 149 -20.56 -32.45 8.97
C SER A 149 -19.57 -33.23 8.12
N TRP A 150 -18.93 -34.20 8.78
CA TRP A 150 -18.41 -35.37 8.08
C TRP A 150 -19.62 -36.20 7.66
N ASN A 151 -19.74 -36.47 6.37
CA ASN A 151 -20.50 -37.61 5.87
C ASN A 151 -19.66 -38.33 4.83
N GLY A 152 -19.67 -39.66 4.97
CA GLY A 152 -18.68 -40.56 4.44
C GLY A 152 -18.76 -40.82 2.94
N ALA A 153 -17.62 -41.32 2.45
CA ALA A 153 -17.48 -42.34 1.41
C ALA A 153 -18.38 -42.23 0.17
N SER A 154 -17.82 -41.65 -0.90
CA SER A 154 -17.84 -42.29 -2.22
C SER A 154 -16.54 -41.96 -2.94
N GLY A 155 -15.79 -43.00 -3.32
CA GLY A 155 -14.53 -42.85 -4.04
C GLY A 155 -14.75 -42.24 -5.42
N GLY A 156 -14.01 -41.19 -5.75
CA GLY A 156 -13.88 -40.73 -7.12
C GLY A 156 -13.36 -39.31 -7.30
N SER A 157 -13.76 -38.34 -6.47
CA SER A 157 -13.36 -36.94 -6.71
C SER A 157 -13.15 -36.15 -5.43
N ILE A 158 -12.10 -35.31 -5.41
CA ILE A 158 -11.73 -34.44 -4.29
C ILE A 158 -12.16 -32.99 -4.56
N SER A 159 -12.64 -32.29 -3.53
CA SER A 159 -12.92 -30.84 -3.65
C SER A 159 -11.63 -30.03 -3.54
N ALA A 160 -11.63 -28.77 -4.03
CA ALA A 160 -10.47 -27.88 -3.89
C ALA A 160 -10.08 -27.62 -2.42
N ALA A 161 -11.06 -27.53 -1.52
CA ALA A 161 -10.82 -27.34 -0.09
C ALA A 161 -10.20 -28.60 0.54
N ASP A 162 -10.68 -29.79 0.16
CA ASP A 162 -10.11 -31.05 0.64
C ASP A 162 -8.70 -31.27 0.12
N ALA A 163 -8.45 -30.93 -1.16
CA ALA A 163 -7.11 -31.01 -1.75
C ALA A 163 -6.12 -30.10 -1.01
N GLN A 164 -6.52 -28.86 -0.71
CA GLN A 164 -5.74 -27.95 0.11
C GLN A 164 -5.49 -28.52 1.51
N ASN A 165 -6.53 -29.02 2.19
CA ASN A 165 -6.41 -29.58 3.54
C ASN A 165 -5.45 -30.78 3.60
N LEU A 166 -5.51 -31.67 2.61
CA LEU A 166 -4.60 -32.81 2.53
C LEU A 166 -3.16 -32.36 2.24
N TYR A 167 -2.96 -31.37 1.36
CA TYR A 167 -1.65 -30.77 1.09
C TYR A 167 -1.03 -30.11 2.34
N ILE A 168 -1.85 -29.40 3.13
CA ILE A 168 -1.45 -28.80 4.41
C ILE A 168 -0.99 -29.88 5.39
N GLN A 169 -1.66 -31.03 5.40
CA GLN A 169 -1.31 -32.17 6.25
C GLN A 169 -0.12 -32.99 5.73
N GLY A 170 0.50 -32.58 4.61
CA GLY A 170 1.59 -33.33 3.98
C GLY A 170 1.16 -34.67 3.37
N GLN A 171 -0.15 -34.88 3.14
CA GLN A 171 -0.68 -36.09 2.51
C GLN A 171 -0.61 -35.99 0.98
N ASP A 172 0.57 -35.65 0.44
CA ASP A 172 0.78 -35.31 -0.97
C ASP A 172 0.35 -36.47 -1.90
N GLN A 173 0.62 -37.73 -1.53
CA GLN A 173 0.19 -38.91 -2.30
C GLN A 173 -1.34 -39.06 -2.37
N ALA A 174 -2.04 -38.69 -1.28
CA ALA A 174 -3.50 -38.76 -1.22
C ALA A 174 -4.14 -37.66 -2.06
N VAL A 175 -3.54 -36.46 -2.12
CA VAL A 175 -3.96 -35.39 -3.04
C VAL A 175 -3.84 -35.87 -4.48
N LEU A 176 -2.66 -36.37 -4.84
CA LEU A 176 -2.35 -36.76 -6.22
C LEU A 176 -3.26 -37.88 -6.73
N SER A 177 -3.39 -38.97 -5.97
CA SER A 177 -4.25 -40.11 -6.34
C SER A 177 -5.72 -39.71 -6.51
N LYS A 178 -6.25 -38.86 -5.62
CA LYS A 178 -7.65 -38.40 -5.70
C LYS A 178 -7.87 -37.35 -6.79
N ALA A 179 -6.87 -36.51 -7.08
CA ALA A 179 -6.93 -35.54 -8.16
C ALA A 179 -6.93 -36.24 -9.53
N MET A 180 -6.10 -37.27 -9.73
CA MET A 180 -6.08 -38.05 -10.98
C MET A 180 -7.39 -38.80 -11.26
N ALA A 181 -8.13 -39.16 -10.22
CA ALA A 181 -9.46 -39.77 -10.36
C ALA A 181 -10.56 -38.75 -10.72
N THR A 182 -10.29 -37.45 -10.65
CA THR A 182 -11.26 -36.38 -10.89
C THR A 182 -11.31 -36.02 -12.40
N PRO A 183 -12.45 -36.15 -13.10
CA PRO A 183 -12.55 -35.80 -14.52
C PRO A 183 -12.32 -34.30 -14.79
N ALA A 184 -11.58 -33.97 -15.85
CA ALA A 184 -11.23 -32.60 -16.26
C ALA A 184 -12.39 -31.56 -16.27
N PRO A 185 -13.66 -31.91 -16.61
CA PRO A 185 -14.77 -30.96 -16.58
C PRO A 185 -15.20 -30.48 -15.18
N ARG A 186 -14.72 -31.11 -14.09
CA ARG A 186 -15.12 -30.78 -12.71
C ARG A 186 -14.19 -29.82 -11.97
N ASP A 187 -13.00 -29.53 -12.49
CA ASP A 187 -12.11 -28.48 -11.95
C ASP A 187 -12.02 -27.28 -12.89
N ALA A 188 -13.16 -26.69 -13.22
CA ALA A 188 -13.21 -25.46 -14.01
C ALA A 188 -12.39 -24.31 -13.38
N SER A 189 -12.09 -24.38 -12.07
CA SER A 189 -11.28 -23.39 -11.37
C SER A 189 -9.77 -23.64 -11.42
N GLY A 190 -9.32 -24.84 -11.76
CA GLY A 190 -7.92 -25.26 -11.73
C GLY A 190 -7.30 -25.44 -10.33
N ARG A 191 -8.07 -25.33 -9.24
CA ARG A 191 -7.52 -25.38 -7.87
C ARG A 191 -7.12 -26.77 -7.42
N VAL A 192 -7.88 -27.79 -7.81
CA VAL A 192 -7.53 -29.18 -7.49
C VAL A 192 -6.25 -29.54 -8.22
N ALA A 193 -6.16 -29.18 -9.50
CA ALA A 193 -4.95 -29.35 -10.30
C ALA A 193 -3.75 -28.60 -9.70
N PHE A 194 -3.95 -27.39 -9.18
CA PHE A 194 -2.88 -26.61 -8.55
C PHE A 194 -2.30 -27.30 -7.30
N TYR A 195 -3.15 -27.71 -6.35
CA TYR A 195 -2.67 -28.40 -5.14
C TYR A 195 -2.11 -29.80 -5.43
N ALA A 196 -2.65 -30.50 -6.42
CA ALA A 196 -2.07 -31.75 -6.90
C ALA A 196 -0.70 -31.54 -7.55
N GLY A 197 -0.51 -30.44 -8.29
CA GLY A 197 0.79 -30.05 -8.86
C GLY A 197 1.83 -29.75 -7.77
N LEU A 198 1.44 -29.00 -6.73
CA LEU A 198 2.30 -28.75 -5.56
C LEU A 198 2.66 -30.04 -4.81
N SER A 199 1.72 -30.98 -4.72
CA SER A 199 1.96 -32.29 -4.11
C SER A 199 2.93 -33.12 -4.94
N ALA A 200 2.74 -33.19 -6.26
CA ALA A 200 3.64 -33.87 -7.19
C ALA A 200 5.05 -33.25 -7.17
N TRP A 201 5.16 -31.91 -7.09
CA TRP A 201 6.43 -31.21 -6.91
C TRP A 201 7.17 -31.67 -5.64
N ARG A 202 6.48 -31.72 -4.49
CA ARG A 202 7.06 -32.20 -3.22
C ARG A 202 7.49 -33.66 -3.28
N LEU A 203 6.76 -34.50 -4.04
CA LEU A 203 7.08 -35.91 -4.24
C LEU A 203 8.21 -36.14 -5.26
N GLY A 204 8.70 -35.08 -5.94
CA GLY A 204 9.71 -35.19 -7.00
C GLY A 204 9.16 -35.68 -8.35
N GLU A 205 7.84 -35.77 -8.50
CA GLU A 205 7.17 -36.27 -9.71
C GLU A 205 7.01 -35.16 -10.76
N MET A 206 8.14 -34.68 -11.28
CA MET A 206 8.20 -33.48 -12.12
C MET A 206 7.30 -33.54 -13.36
N GLN A 207 7.21 -34.68 -14.05
CA GLN A 207 6.34 -34.80 -15.24
C GLN A 207 4.85 -34.70 -14.89
N GLN A 208 4.45 -35.13 -13.68
CA GLN A 208 3.08 -34.99 -13.22
C GLN A 208 2.80 -33.57 -12.76
N ALA A 209 3.74 -32.98 -12.00
CA ALA A 209 3.66 -31.59 -11.55
C ALA A 209 3.50 -30.63 -12.74
N GLU A 210 4.26 -30.83 -13.81
CA GLU A 210 4.19 -30.02 -15.03
C GLU A 210 2.78 -30.02 -15.63
N ARG A 211 2.23 -31.22 -15.87
CA ARG A 211 0.89 -31.38 -16.44
C ARG A 211 -0.18 -30.75 -15.55
N LEU A 212 -0.08 -30.93 -14.24
CA LEU A 212 -1.06 -30.43 -13.28
C LEU A 212 -1.03 -28.90 -13.16
N PHE A 213 0.16 -28.29 -13.14
CA PHE A 213 0.28 -26.83 -13.18
C PHE A 213 -0.17 -26.25 -14.52
N ALA A 214 0.13 -26.91 -15.64
CA ALA A 214 -0.37 -26.49 -16.95
C ALA A 214 -1.91 -26.52 -17.02
N LEU A 215 -2.54 -27.56 -16.46
CA LEU A 215 -4.00 -27.64 -16.32
C LEU A 215 -4.55 -26.50 -15.46
N ALA A 216 -3.93 -26.22 -14.31
CA ALA A 216 -4.35 -25.13 -13.44
C ALA A 216 -4.17 -23.74 -14.09
N ALA A 217 -3.08 -23.53 -14.82
CA ALA A 217 -2.76 -22.27 -15.49
C ALA A 217 -3.72 -21.97 -16.67
N ASN A 218 -4.25 -23.01 -17.31
CA ASN A 218 -5.14 -22.92 -18.46
C ASN A 218 -6.61 -23.17 -18.12
N ALA A 219 -6.98 -23.24 -16.84
CA ALA A 219 -8.37 -23.46 -16.44
C ALA A 219 -9.29 -22.30 -16.87
N ASP A 220 -10.43 -22.64 -17.49
CA ASP A 220 -11.39 -21.70 -18.09
C ASP A 220 -11.87 -20.65 -17.08
N ASN A 221 -12.25 -21.08 -15.88
CA ASN A 221 -12.76 -20.23 -14.79
C ASN A 221 -11.72 -20.02 -13.67
N GLY A 222 -10.43 -20.13 -13.98
CA GLY A 222 -9.36 -19.84 -13.03
C GLY A 222 -9.32 -18.37 -12.60
N ALA A 223 -9.07 -18.10 -11.31
CA ALA A 223 -8.81 -16.74 -10.86
C ALA A 223 -7.49 -16.20 -11.45
N ARG A 224 -7.36 -14.88 -11.65
CA ARG A 224 -6.11 -14.25 -12.19
C ARG A 224 -4.88 -14.63 -11.35
N ASP A 225 -5.00 -14.55 -10.02
CA ASP A 225 -3.95 -14.90 -9.07
C ASP A 225 -3.53 -16.36 -9.18
N LEU A 226 -4.51 -17.27 -9.25
CA LEU A 226 -4.23 -18.70 -9.36
C LEU A 226 -3.58 -19.05 -10.69
N ARG A 227 -4.02 -18.46 -11.81
CA ARG A 227 -3.36 -18.66 -13.11
C ARG A 227 -1.93 -18.16 -13.10
N SER A 228 -1.68 -17.01 -12.48
CA SER A 228 -0.33 -16.47 -12.32
C SER A 228 0.55 -17.37 -11.45
N ALA A 229 0.03 -17.87 -10.33
CA ALA A 229 0.69 -18.83 -9.46
C ALA A 229 1.00 -20.15 -10.18
N ALA A 230 0.01 -20.77 -10.80
CA ALA A 230 0.17 -22.02 -11.56
C ALA A 230 1.18 -21.86 -12.69
N SER A 231 1.17 -20.73 -13.40
CA SER A 231 2.16 -20.46 -14.45
C SER A 231 3.57 -20.27 -13.89
N TRP A 232 3.73 -19.62 -12.73
CA TRP A 232 5.03 -19.52 -12.06
C TRP A 232 5.57 -20.90 -11.66
N TRP A 233 4.73 -21.74 -11.05
CA TRP A 233 5.12 -23.09 -10.67
C TRP A 233 5.40 -23.99 -11.88
N ALA A 234 4.60 -23.89 -12.96
CA ALA A 234 4.87 -24.59 -14.23
C ALA A 234 6.24 -24.21 -14.83
N SER A 235 6.60 -22.91 -14.75
CA SER A 235 7.91 -22.43 -15.19
C SER A 235 9.05 -23.09 -14.41
N ARG A 236 8.89 -23.25 -13.10
CA ARG A 236 9.91 -23.88 -12.25
C ARG A 236 10.06 -25.37 -12.51
N VAL A 237 8.95 -26.09 -12.71
CA VAL A 237 9.01 -27.52 -13.06
C VAL A 237 9.72 -27.73 -14.40
N THR A 238 9.33 -26.99 -15.43
CA THR A 238 9.93 -27.11 -16.77
C THR A 238 11.41 -26.72 -16.78
N ALA A 239 11.80 -25.68 -16.03
CA ALA A 239 13.20 -25.33 -15.82
C ALA A 239 13.99 -26.47 -15.14
N HIS A 240 13.39 -27.13 -14.15
CA HIS A 240 14.00 -28.26 -13.44
C HIS A 240 14.18 -29.50 -14.35
N VAL A 241 13.27 -29.72 -15.31
CA VAL A 241 13.37 -30.80 -16.30
C VAL A 241 14.36 -30.44 -17.44
N GLY A 242 14.81 -29.19 -17.51
CA GLY A 242 15.80 -28.71 -18.50
C GLY A 242 15.18 -28.08 -19.75
N ASP A 243 13.85 -27.94 -19.82
CA ASP A 243 13.17 -27.23 -20.91
C ASP A 243 13.07 -25.74 -20.62
N MET A 244 14.17 -25.02 -20.88
CA MET A 244 14.24 -23.58 -20.64
C MET A 244 13.30 -22.77 -21.54
N LYS A 245 12.96 -23.28 -22.72
CA LYS A 245 12.06 -22.58 -23.65
C LYS A 245 10.66 -22.56 -23.04
N ASP A 246 10.20 -23.69 -22.53
CA ASP A 246 8.87 -23.81 -21.94
C ASP A 246 8.80 -23.13 -20.58
N ALA A 247 9.88 -23.19 -19.81
CA ALA A 247 10.03 -22.40 -18.60
C ALA A 247 9.81 -20.91 -18.85
N MET A 248 10.42 -20.37 -19.91
CA MET A 248 10.26 -18.96 -20.29
C MET A 248 8.83 -18.63 -20.74
N ARG A 249 8.18 -19.53 -21.48
CA ARG A 249 6.77 -19.35 -21.91
C ARG A 249 5.85 -19.21 -20.70
N TRP A 250 5.99 -20.11 -19.72
CA TRP A 250 5.20 -20.08 -18.49
C TRP A 250 5.51 -18.86 -17.62
N LEU A 251 6.79 -18.45 -17.55
CA LEU A 251 7.20 -17.26 -16.82
C LEU A 251 6.56 -15.99 -17.41
N VAL A 252 6.59 -15.84 -18.75
CA VAL A 252 5.91 -14.74 -19.45
C VAL A 252 4.40 -14.77 -19.20
N GLN A 253 3.76 -15.95 -19.19
CA GLN A 253 2.34 -16.07 -18.88
C GLN A 253 2.03 -15.62 -17.45
N SER A 254 2.86 -16.01 -16.47
CA SER A 254 2.72 -15.55 -15.09
C SER A 254 2.84 -14.02 -14.99
N ALA A 255 3.84 -13.44 -15.68
CA ALA A 255 4.13 -12.01 -15.71
C ALA A 255 3.01 -11.14 -16.33
N ARG A 256 2.07 -11.72 -17.08
CA ARG A 256 0.90 -11.00 -17.62
C ARG A 256 0.02 -10.42 -16.52
N CYS A 257 -0.05 -11.09 -15.37
CA CYS A 257 -0.74 -10.52 -14.22
C CYS A 257 0.19 -9.52 -13.53
N LYS A 258 0.11 -8.26 -13.97
CA LYS A 258 1.01 -7.19 -13.48
C LYS A 258 0.93 -7.03 -11.98
N ASP A 259 -0.25 -7.25 -11.42
CA ASP A 259 -0.67 -7.01 -10.03
C ASP A 259 -0.73 -8.24 -9.13
N CYS A 260 -0.46 -9.44 -9.67
CA CYS A 260 -0.41 -10.67 -8.87
C CYS A 260 0.96 -10.82 -8.21
N PHE A 261 0.99 -11.43 -7.02
CA PHE A 261 2.23 -11.76 -6.32
C PHE A 261 3.23 -12.54 -7.20
N TYR A 262 2.78 -13.63 -7.82
CA TYR A 262 3.61 -14.43 -8.71
C TYR A 262 3.92 -13.74 -10.04
N GLY A 263 3.05 -12.87 -10.53
CA GLY A 263 3.32 -12.11 -11.76
C GLY A 263 4.40 -11.06 -11.55
N VAL A 264 4.49 -10.51 -10.33
CA VAL A 264 5.59 -9.64 -9.91
C VAL A 264 6.90 -10.40 -9.79
N LEU A 265 6.90 -11.58 -9.17
CA LEU A 265 8.06 -12.49 -9.15
C LEU A 265 8.51 -12.85 -10.57
N ALA A 266 7.57 -13.19 -11.45
CA ALA A 266 7.82 -13.54 -12.85
C ALA A 266 8.45 -12.40 -13.64
N ARG A 267 7.90 -11.18 -13.53
CA ARG A 267 8.50 -9.99 -14.15
C ARG A 267 9.90 -9.75 -13.63
N TYR A 268 10.11 -9.85 -12.31
CA TYR A 268 11.43 -9.66 -11.73
C TYR A 268 12.44 -10.70 -12.25
N ALA A 269 12.06 -11.98 -12.29
CA ALA A 269 12.89 -13.05 -12.82
C ALA A 269 13.23 -12.86 -14.32
N LEU A 270 12.28 -12.37 -15.12
CA LEU A 270 12.49 -12.03 -16.54
C LEU A 270 13.42 -10.82 -16.72
N ASN A 271 13.44 -9.92 -15.74
CA ASN A 271 13.99 -8.58 -15.87
C ASN A 271 15.26 -8.33 -15.03
N LYS A 272 15.94 -9.38 -14.54
CA LYS A 272 17.17 -9.27 -13.72
C LYS A 272 18.29 -8.40 -14.34
N ASN A 273 18.18 -8.00 -15.61
CA ASN A 273 19.09 -7.11 -16.30
C ASN A 273 18.59 -5.65 -16.50
N SER A 274 17.42 -5.25 -15.98
CA SER A 274 16.97 -3.85 -16.05
C SER A 274 16.43 -3.31 -14.72
N ALA A 275 16.87 -2.09 -14.39
CA ALA A 275 16.84 -1.51 -13.04
C ALA A 275 15.49 -0.93 -12.58
N ARG A 276 14.38 -1.21 -13.27
CA ARG A 276 13.05 -0.65 -12.91
C ARG A 276 12.00 -1.75 -12.88
N MET A 277 11.37 -1.91 -11.71
CA MET A 277 10.34 -2.92 -11.49
C MET A 277 8.94 -2.35 -11.75
N TYR A 278 8.76 -1.02 -11.66
CA TYR A 278 7.51 -0.30 -11.89
C TYR A 278 7.69 0.88 -12.85
N ASP A 279 7.08 0.83 -14.04
CA ASP A 279 6.94 2.01 -14.92
C ASP A 279 5.66 2.76 -14.52
N ALA A 280 5.77 3.69 -13.56
CA ALA A 280 4.69 4.62 -13.24
C ALA A 280 4.69 5.71 -14.32
N GLY A 281 3.66 5.73 -15.17
CA GLY A 281 3.52 6.75 -16.20
C GLY A 281 3.46 8.15 -15.60
N VAL A 282 4.12 9.11 -16.24
CA VAL A 282 4.01 10.54 -15.89
C VAL A 282 2.66 11.05 -16.45
N PRO A 283 1.84 11.80 -15.68
CA PRO A 283 0.61 12.36 -16.22
C PRO A 283 0.89 13.27 -17.41
N THR A 284 0.02 13.22 -18.41
CA THR A 284 0.10 14.02 -19.62
C THR A 284 -0.93 15.16 -19.59
N VAL A 285 -0.81 16.11 -20.53
CA VAL A 285 -1.81 17.18 -20.71
C VAL A 285 -3.21 16.64 -20.97
N VAL A 286 -3.32 15.46 -21.60
CA VAL A 286 -4.60 14.78 -21.82
C VAL A 286 -5.20 14.32 -20.50
N ASP A 287 -4.37 13.81 -19.58
CA ASP A 287 -4.80 13.37 -18.25
C ASP A 287 -5.30 14.55 -17.42
N VAL A 288 -4.54 15.65 -17.40
CA VAL A 288 -4.92 16.90 -16.70
C VAL A 288 -6.23 17.48 -17.22
N SER A 289 -6.41 17.49 -18.54
CA SER A 289 -7.65 17.97 -19.17
C SER A 289 -8.85 17.07 -18.85
N ALA A 290 -8.66 15.74 -18.82
CA ALA A 290 -9.72 14.79 -18.52
C ALA A 290 -10.20 14.90 -17.06
N VAL A 291 -9.29 15.17 -16.12
CA VAL A 291 -9.63 15.38 -14.71
C VAL A 291 -10.24 16.76 -14.48
N SER A 292 -9.66 17.80 -15.05
CA SER A 292 -10.19 19.17 -14.91
C SER A 292 -11.58 19.36 -15.52
N ALA A 293 -11.99 18.52 -16.47
CA ALA A 293 -13.34 18.56 -17.04
C ALA A 293 -14.44 18.13 -16.06
N ARG A 294 -14.07 17.55 -14.90
CA ARG A 294 -14.99 17.09 -13.86
C ARG A 294 -15.00 18.10 -12.71
N PRO A 295 -16.16 18.40 -12.08
CA PRO A 295 -16.24 19.38 -11.00
C PRO A 295 -15.29 19.10 -9.83
N ALA A 296 -15.22 17.86 -9.36
CA ALA A 296 -14.31 17.46 -8.28
C ALA A 296 -12.83 17.47 -8.72
N GLY A 297 -12.53 17.06 -9.95
CA GLY A 297 -11.18 17.17 -10.51
C GLY A 297 -10.71 18.61 -10.72
N HIS A 298 -11.58 19.53 -11.12
CA HIS A 298 -11.30 20.98 -11.18
C HIS A 298 -10.98 21.53 -9.80
N ARG A 299 -11.80 21.21 -8.78
CA ARG A 299 -11.55 21.63 -7.39
C ARG A 299 -10.24 21.08 -6.86
N ALA A 300 -9.94 19.81 -7.13
CA ALA A 300 -8.66 19.22 -6.76
C ALA A 300 -7.48 20.01 -7.36
N LEU A 301 -7.48 20.24 -8.67
CA LEU A 301 -6.41 20.99 -9.34
C LEU A 301 -6.32 22.45 -8.84
N ALA A 302 -7.46 23.05 -8.50
CA ALA A 302 -7.54 24.39 -7.91
C ALA A 302 -6.94 24.45 -6.50
N LEU A 303 -7.19 23.43 -5.67
CA LEU A 303 -6.60 23.30 -4.32
C LEU A 303 -5.08 23.16 -4.37
N LEU A 304 -4.55 22.51 -5.40
CA LEU A 304 -3.11 22.40 -5.63
C LEU A 304 -2.47 23.71 -6.04
N GLN A 305 -3.14 24.47 -6.91
CA GLN A 305 -2.70 25.80 -7.30
C GLN A 305 -2.59 26.75 -6.08
N VAL A 306 -3.36 26.51 -5.01
CA VAL A 306 -3.32 27.30 -3.78
C VAL A 306 -2.52 26.63 -2.64
N GLY A 307 -1.83 25.52 -2.91
CA GLY A 307 -0.96 24.85 -1.93
C GLY A 307 -1.67 24.00 -0.87
N ARG A 308 -2.97 23.70 -1.04
CA ARG A 308 -3.77 22.86 -0.14
C ARG A 308 -3.84 21.41 -0.63
N VAL A 309 -2.69 20.73 -0.57
CA VAL A 309 -2.52 19.35 -1.06
C VAL A 309 -3.45 18.37 -0.34
N ASP A 310 -3.56 18.49 0.98
CA ASP A 310 -4.43 17.68 1.85
C ASP A 310 -5.91 17.65 1.40
N LEU A 311 -6.44 18.81 1.03
CA LEU A 311 -7.82 18.96 0.57
C LEU A 311 -7.98 18.50 -0.89
N ALA A 312 -6.96 18.72 -1.73
CA ALA A 312 -6.97 18.28 -3.12
C ALA A 312 -7.08 16.76 -3.24
N GLU A 313 -6.40 16.03 -2.36
CA GLU A 313 -6.46 14.57 -2.30
C GLU A 313 -7.86 14.05 -1.96
N ALA A 314 -8.55 14.70 -1.03
CA ALA A 314 -9.92 14.34 -0.65
C ALA A 314 -10.91 14.53 -1.81
N GLU A 315 -10.71 15.56 -2.63
CA GLU A 315 -11.46 15.79 -3.87
C GLU A 315 -11.17 14.71 -4.92
N LEU A 316 -9.90 14.40 -5.19
CA LEU A 316 -9.52 13.34 -6.16
C LEU A 316 -10.06 11.97 -5.74
N ARG A 317 -10.16 11.69 -4.44
CA ARG A 317 -10.78 10.48 -3.88
C ARG A 317 -12.26 10.40 -4.22
N THR A 318 -12.98 11.49 -3.99
CA THR A 318 -14.42 11.59 -4.27
C THR A 318 -14.68 11.51 -5.78
N ASP A 319 -13.79 12.12 -6.57
CA ASP A 319 -13.87 12.11 -8.02
C ASP A 319 -13.62 10.71 -8.59
N TRP A 320 -12.64 9.99 -8.08
CA TRP A 320 -12.35 8.61 -8.48
C TRP A 320 -13.55 7.67 -8.26
N VAL A 321 -14.23 7.79 -7.11
CA VAL A 321 -15.40 6.98 -6.77
C VAL A 321 -16.57 7.24 -7.72
N SER A 322 -16.74 8.50 -8.15
CA SER A 322 -17.83 8.92 -9.04
C SER A 322 -17.49 8.83 -10.53
N ALA A 323 -16.23 8.63 -10.91
CA ALA A 323 -15.83 8.45 -12.31
C ALA A 323 -16.38 7.14 -12.86
N GLU A 324 -17.09 7.17 -13.98
CA GLU A 324 -17.77 5.98 -14.54
C GLU A 324 -16.82 5.13 -15.41
N ASN A 325 -15.92 5.77 -16.15
CA ASN A 325 -15.06 5.12 -17.15
C ASN A 325 -13.62 4.88 -16.66
N THR A 326 -12.98 3.83 -17.19
CA THR A 326 -11.65 3.36 -16.75
C THR A 326 -10.53 4.36 -17.05
N ASN A 327 -10.64 5.11 -18.14
CA ASN A 327 -9.61 6.07 -18.55
C ASN A 327 -9.59 7.30 -17.64
N ALA A 328 -10.76 7.83 -17.26
CA ALA A 328 -10.89 8.93 -16.32
C ALA A 328 -10.34 8.53 -14.94
N ARG A 329 -10.65 7.31 -14.48
CA ARG A 329 -10.03 6.77 -13.28
C ARG A 329 -8.50 6.76 -13.44
N GLN A 330 -7.96 6.17 -14.51
CA GLN A 330 -6.51 6.17 -14.74
C GLN A 330 -5.88 7.57 -14.69
N SER A 331 -6.46 8.56 -15.38
CA SER A 331 -5.98 9.94 -15.35
C SER A 331 -6.09 10.58 -13.96
N ILE A 332 -7.17 10.35 -13.20
CA ILE A 332 -7.29 10.79 -11.79
C ILE A 332 -6.18 10.16 -10.94
N GLY A 333 -5.90 8.87 -11.13
CA GLY A 333 -4.84 8.16 -10.43
C GLY A 333 -3.45 8.68 -10.76
N LEU A 334 -3.21 9.09 -12.02
CA LEU A 334 -1.95 9.70 -12.45
C LEU A 334 -1.76 11.11 -11.88
N ILE A 335 -2.82 11.92 -11.79
CA ILE A 335 -2.75 13.25 -11.18
C ILE A 335 -2.60 13.16 -9.67
N ALA A 336 -3.41 12.35 -8.99
CA ALA A 336 -3.27 12.08 -7.55
C ALA A 336 -1.85 11.59 -7.20
N HIS A 337 -1.21 10.91 -8.14
CA HIS A 337 0.17 10.46 -8.04
C HIS A 337 1.22 11.58 -8.25
N ALA A 338 1.06 12.46 -9.25
CA ALA A 338 2.05 13.51 -9.55
C ALA A 338 2.04 14.69 -8.58
N VAL A 339 0.94 14.84 -7.87
CA VAL A 339 0.68 15.92 -6.93
C VAL A 339 1.32 15.68 -5.55
N GLY A 340 1.69 14.42 -5.26
CA GLY A 340 2.33 13.98 -4.02
C GLY A 340 1.33 13.64 -2.91
N ASP A 341 1.66 12.66 -2.07
CA ASP A 341 1.04 12.35 -0.77
C ASP A 341 -0.42 11.83 -0.68
N ALA A 342 -1.07 11.49 -1.81
CA ALA A 342 -2.46 11.01 -1.82
C ALA A 342 -2.68 9.57 -1.34
N ALA A 343 -2.52 9.33 -0.05
CA ALA A 343 -3.06 8.18 0.64
C ALA A 343 -4.58 8.03 0.33
N GLU A 344 -4.98 6.79 0.08
CA GLU A 344 -6.37 6.31 0.10
C GLU A 344 -7.20 6.34 -1.21
N THR A 345 -6.74 6.84 -2.36
CA THR A 345 -7.60 6.84 -3.58
C THR A 345 -7.72 5.48 -4.29
N SER A 346 -6.86 4.49 -4.02
CA SER A 346 -6.91 3.18 -4.68
C SER A 346 -7.62 2.06 -3.90
N ASP A 347 -7.83 2.22 -2.59
CA ASP A 347 -8.04 1.05 -1.71
C ASP A 347 -9.53 0.71 -1.44
N ALA A 348 -10.44 1.69 -1.57
CA ALA A 348 -11.88 1.47 -1.39
C ALA A 348 -12.56 0.82 -2.62
N ALA A 349 -11.93 0.90 -3.80
CA ALA A 349 -12.39 0.29 -5.06
C ALA A 349 -11.74 -1.07 -5.34
N ALA A 350 -10.47 -1.28 -4.94
CA ALA A 350 -9.78 -2.57 -5.04
C ALA A 350 -10.53 -3.71 -4.35
N SER A 351 -11.11 -3.40 -3.17
CA SER A 351 -11.84 -4.37 -2.35
C SER A 351 -13.23 -4.74 -2.87
N ARG A 352 -13.80 -4.01 -3.84
CA ARG A 352 -15.15 -4.29 -4.39
C ARG A 352 -15.17 -4.77 -5.85
N ALA A 353 -14.08 -4.59 -6.60
CA ALA A 353 -14.02 -4.98 -8.02
C ALA A 353 -12.95 -6.03 -8.37
N GLY A 354 -12.18 -6.56 -7.41
CA GLY A 354 -11.13 -7.55 -7.70
C GLY A 354 -9.97 -6.95 -8.53
N THR A 355 -9.66 -5.68 -8.30
CA THR A 355 -8.70 -4.86 -9.04
C THR A 355 -7.42 -4.66 -8.21
N SER A 356 -6.28 -5.15 -8.71
CA SER A 356 -4.88 -4.90 -8.29
C SER A 356 -4.47 -4.92 -6.81
N ARG A 357 -3.63 -5.91 -6.45
CA ARG A 357 -2.89 -5.95 -5.16
C ARG A 357 -1.62 -5.09 -5.16
N LEU A 358 -1.21 -4.62 -6.33
CA LEU A 358 -0.23 -3.55 -6.43
C LEU A 358 -0.99 -2.23 -6.34
N VAL A 359 -0.66 -1.46 -5.33
CA VAL A 359 -0.93 -0.03 -5.36
C VAL A 359 -0.17 0.52 -6.58
N PRO A 360 -0.80 1.27 -7.51
CA PRO A 360 -0.06 1.92 -8.60
C PRO A 360 1.13 2.68 -8.03
N GLY A 361 2.28 2.56 -8.70
CA GLY A 361 3.54 3.15 -8.25
C GLY A 361 3.32 4.57 -7.74
N HIS A 362 3.91 4.85 -6.59
CA HIS A 362 3.94 6.08 -5.80
C HIS A 362 2.74 6.57 -4.96
N ALA A 363 1.59 5.90 -4.90
CA ALA A 363 0.54 6.20 -3.91
C ALA A 363 0.84 5.68 -2.48
N ILE A 364 2.11 5.72 -2.12
CA ILE A 364 2.63 5.25 -0.85
C ILE A 364 3.77 6.18 -0.46
N ASP A 365 3.50 7.23 0.30
CA ASP A 365 4.56 8.13 0.71
C ASP A 365 5.66 7.40 1.45
N LEU A 366 6.90 7.77 1.14
CA LEU A 366 7.97 7.53 2.08
C LEU A 366 7.65 8.43 3.25
N PRO A 367 7.19 7.92 4.41
CA PRO A 367 6.99 8.79 5.54
C PRO A 367 8.38 9.01 6.09
N GLN A 368 9.14 9.94 5.50
CA GLN A 368 10.39 10.42 6.08
C GLN A 368 10.15 10.91 7.52
N ARG A 369 8.88 11.24 7.86
CA ARG A 369 8.39 11.53 9.22
C ARG A 369 8.33 10.33 10.18
N PHE A 370 8.24 9.09 9.69
CA PHE A 370 8.07 7.91 10.55
C PHE A 370 9.36 7.11 10.64
N THR A 371 10.21 7.57 11.56
CA THR A 371 11.43 6.87 11.95
C THR A 371 11.28 6.26 13.34
N PRO A 372 11.61 4.98 13.52
CA PRO A 372 11.64 4.35 14.83
C PRO A 372 12.65 5.02 15.77
N ARG A 373 12.35 5.01 17.06
CA ARG A 373 13.27 5.49 18.09
C ARG A 373 14.55 4.66 18.04
N GLY A 374 15.69 5.30 17.80
CA GLY A 374 16.99 4.64 17.68
C GLY A 374 17.32 4.10 16.28
N GLY A 375 16.54 4.44 15.26
CA GLY A 375 16.83 4.07 13.87
C GLY A 375 16.26 2.71 13.47
N PHE A 376 16.34 2.43 12.17
CA PHE A 376 15.91 1.16 11.61
C PHE A 376 16.92 0.06 11.97
N VAL A 377 16.40 -1.17 12.09
CA VAL A 377 17.20 -2.38 12.29
C VAL A 377 16.73 -3.43 11.29
N VAL A 378 15.41 -3.57 11.19
CA VAL A 378 14.75 -4.27 10.09
C VAL A 378 14.67 -3.32 8.90
N ASP A 379 14.75 -3.86 7.69
CA ASP A 379 14.63 -3.06 6.47
C ASP A 379 13.35 -2.19 6.48
N PRO A 380 13.46 -0.86 6.40
CA PRO A 380 12.32 0.06 6.39
C PRO A 380 11.31 -0.27 5.30
N ALA A 381 11.74 -0.83 4.16
CA ALA A 381 10.82 -1.22 3.11
C ALA A 381 9.83 -2.30 3.58
N LEU A 382 10.28 -3.30 4.34
CA LEU A 382 9.40 -4.29 4.96
C LEU A 382 8.53 -3.68 6.05
N ILE A 383 9.09 -2.81 6.90
CA ILE A 383 8.33 -2.13 7.94
C ILE A 383 7.18 -1.31 7.34
N TYR A 384 7.46 -0.50 6.31
CA TYR A 384 6.45 0.28 5.64
C TYR A 384 5.45 -0.60 4.87
N GLY A 385 5.90 -1.74 4.32
CA GLY A 385 5.02 -2.77 3.77
C GLY A 385 3.97 -3.23 4.78
N ILE A 386 4.38 -3.57 6.00
CA ILE A 386 3.48 -3.95 7.10
C ILE A 386 2.56 -2.80 7.49
N VAL A 387 3.11 -1.60 7.76
CA VAL A 387 2.35 -0.43 8.21
C VAL A 387 1.26 -0.02 7.22
N SER A 388 1.54 -0.15 5.91
CA SER A 388 0.58 0.20 4.86
C SER A 388 -0.70 -0.64 4.91
N ILE A 389 -0.60 -1.90 5.37
CA ILE A 389 -1.74 -2.81 5.50
C ILE A 389 -2.37 -2.71 6.87
N GLU A 390 -1.55 -2.61 7.92
CA GLU A 390 -2.02 -2.63 9.31
C GLU A 390 -2.79 -1.36 9.70
N SER A 391 -2.27 -0.19 9.35
CA SER A 391 -2.84 1.09 9.79
C SER A 391 -3.07 2.08 8.66
N ARG A 392 -2.63 1.76 7.43
CA ARG A 392 -2.55 2.74 6.34
C ARG A 392 -1.87 4.03 6.79
N PHE A 393 -0.77 3.91 7.54
CA PHE A 393 -0.01 5.04 8.07
C PHE A 393 -0.71 5.94 9.09
N HIS A 394 -1.86 5.53 9.64
CA HIS A 394 -2.55 6.29 10.68
C HIS A 394 -2.05 5.90 12.08
N PRO A 395 -1.28 6.77 12.76
CA PRO A 395 -0.61 6.39 14.02
C PRO A 395 -1.56 6.31 15.23
N ALA A 396 -2.75 6.90 15.12
CA ALA A 396 -3.75 6.88 16.19
C ALA A 396 -4.78 5.75 16.05
N VAL A 397 -4.69 4.88 15.03
CA VAL A 397 -5.67 3.81 14.80
C VAL A 397 -5.66 2.79 15.93
N VAL A 398 -6.85 2.44 16.39
CA VAL A 398 -7.12 1.35 17.32
C VAL A 398 -8.08 0.36 16.67
N SER A 399 -7.67 -0.89 16.52
CA SER A 399 -8.57 -1.93 15.99
C SER A 399 -9.68 -2.28 16.99
N ARG A 400 -10.74 -2.93 16.51
CA ARG A 400 -11.82 -3.47 17.37
C ARG A 400 -11.29 -4.41 18.46
N SER A 401 -10.21 -5.13 18.18
CA SER A 401 -9.57 -6.05 19.13
C SER A 401 -8.58 -5.35 20.07
N GLY A 402 -8.34 -4.06 19.88
CA GLY A 402 -7.47 -3.24 20.73
C GLY A 402 -6.02 -3.15 20.28
N ALA A 403 -5.69 -3.57 19.06
CA ALA A 403 -4.37 -3.36 18.47
C ALA A 403 -4.14 -1.87 18.20
N ARG A 404 -2.92 -1.35 18.37
CA ARG A 404 -2.67 0.10 18.37
C ARG A 404 -1.54 0.53 17.44
N GLY A 405 -1.75 1.69 16.82
CA GLY A 405 -0.74 2.47 16.09
C GLY A 405 -0.31 1.87 14.76
N LEU A 406 0.82 2.36 14.24
CA LEU A 406 1.26 2.11 12.87
C LEU A 406 1.38 0.63 12.49
N MET A 407 1.93 -0.17 13.39
CA MET A 407 2.14 -1.61 13.20
C MET A 407 1.05 -2.46 13.86
N GLN A 408 -0.05 -1.85 14.35
CA GLN A 408 -1.16 -2.55 15.01
C GLN A 408 -0.69 -3.57 16.06
N LEU A 409 0.10 -3.10 17.02
CA LEU A 409 0.62 -3.96 18.08
C LEU A 409 -0.43 -4.15 19.17
N MET A 410 -0.67 -5.40 19.57
CA MET A 410 -1.48 -5.69 20.75
C MET A 410 -0.76 -5.20 22.02
N PRO A 411 -1.43 -4.47 22.92
CA PRO A 411 -0.79 -3.94 24.14
C PRO A 411 -0.07 -5.02 24.98
N ARG A 412 -0.65 -6.23 25.07
CA ARG A 412 -0.04 -7.37 25.77
C ARG A 412 1.26 -7.84 25.11
N THR A 413 1.30 -7.86 23.78
CA THR A 413 2.51 -8.23 23.02
C THR A 413 3.58 -7.15 23.18
N ALA A 414 3.19 -5.88 23.01
CA ALA A 414 4.09 -4.75 23.14
C ALA A 414 4.75 -4.65 24.53
N ALA A 415 4.02 -5.00 25.60
CA ALA A 415 4.53 -5.00 26.98
C ALA A 415 5.83 -5.81 27.15
N ASN A 416 6.00 -6.89 26.38
CA ASN A 416 7.19 -7.74 26.42
C ASN A 416 8.44 -7.05 25.82
N PHE A 417 8.27 -5.99 25.03
CA PHE A 417 9.34 -5.35 24.26
C PHE A 417 9.66 -3.92 24.71
N VAL A 418 8.92 -3.39 25.68
CA VAL A 418 9.10 -2.04 26.26
C VAL A 418 9.85 -2.05 27.61
N GLY A 419 10.33 -3.21 28.06
CA GLY A 419 11.18 -3.33 29.25
C GLY A 419 10.51 -2.87 30.55
N GLY A 420 9.21 -3.13 30.70
CA GLY A 420 8.42 -2.78 31.90
C GLY A 420 7.96 -1.32 31.98
N ARG A 421 8.25 -0.48 30.97
CA ARG A 421 7.76 0.90 30.90
C ARG A 421 6.37 0.95 30.26
N LYS A 422 5.50 1.84 30.75
CA LYS A 422 4.28 2.20 30.03
C LYS A 422 4.67 3.14 28.90
N GLU A 423 4.68 2.61 27.68
CA GLU A 423 4.92 3.40 26.48
C GLU A 423 3.61 3.65 25.74
N ASP A 424 3.50 4.81 25.10
CA ASP A 424 2.34 5.16 24.28
C ASP A 424 2.51 4.61 22.85
N LEU A 425 1.73 3.58 22.52
CA LEU A 425 1.73 2.95 21.20
C LEU A 425 1.10 3.80 20.10
N SER A 426 0.45 4.93 20.44
CA SER A 426 0.00 5.91 19.43
C SER A 426 1.14 6.80 18.94
N ASN A 427 2.27 6.85 19.66
CA ASN A 427 3.48 7.51 19.19
C ASN A 427 4.13 6.68 18.06
N PRO A 428 4.24 7.22 16.83
CA PRO A 428 4.79 6.49 15.68
C PRO A 428 6.19 5.92 15.93
N SER A 429 7.08 6.73 16.52
CA SER A 429 8.48 6.37 16.70
C SER A 429 8.65 5.22 17.70
N ILE A 430 7.83 5.21 18.77
CA ILE A 430 7.81 4.10 19.72
C ILE A 430 7.16 2.87 19.12
N ASN A 431 6.00 3.02 18.46
CA ASN A 431 5.27 1.91 17.86
C ASN A 431 6.14 1.13 16.87
N LEU A 432 6.84 1.86 15.99
CA LEU A 432 7.78 1.28 15.05
C LEU A 432 8.93 0.57 15.78
N GLN A 433 9.57 1.20 16.77
CA GLN A 433 10.65 0.59 17.54
C GLN A 433 10.22 -0.74 18.18
N VAL A 434 9.06 -0.78 18.83
CA VAL A 434 8.51 -1.97 19.47
C VAL A 434 8.17 -3.02 18.42
N GLY A 435 7.63 -2.62 17.27
CA GLY A 435 7.28 -3.52 16.18
C GLY A 435 8.50 -4.21 15.57
N GLN A 436 9.61 -3.49 15.33
CA GLN A 436 10.85 -4.16 14.85
C GLN A 436 11.42 -5.12 15.90
N ARG A 437 11.36 -4.76 17.19
CA ARG A 437 11.77 -5.68 18.28
C ARG A 437 10.94 -6.96 18.27
N TYR A 438 9.64 -6.85 18.03
CA TYR A 438 8.76 -7.99 17.91
C TYR A 438 9.13 -8.87 16.69
N LEU A 439 9.34 -8.28 15.51
CA LEU A 439 9.81 -9.01 14.32
C LEU A 439 11.15 -9.72 14.58
N MET A 440 12.10 -9.05 15.21
CA MET A 440 13.40 -9.64 15.58
C MET A 440 13.27 -10.78 16.59
N ALA A 441 12.30 -10.70 17.51
CA ALA A 441 12.02 -11.79 18.44
C ALA A 441 11.41 -13.00 17.74
N LEU A 442 10.48 -12.78 16.79
CA LEU A 442 9.95 -13.85 15.95
C LEU A 442 11.05 -14.49 15.08
N ALA A 443 11.96 -13.70 14.51
CA ALA A 443 13.08 -14.22 13.73
C ALA A 443 14.00 -15.17 14.52
N ARG A 444 14.15 -14.93 15.83
CA ARG A 444 14.97 -15.75 16.74
C ARG A 444 14.24 -16.97 17.30
N ASP A 445 12.94 -17.08 17.08
CA ASP A 445 12.18 -18.25 17.49
C ASP A 445 12.63 -19.46 16.66
N GLY A 446 13.06 -20.54 17.33
CA GLY A 446 13.54 -21.75 16.67
C GLY A 446 12.50 -22.47 15.81
N GLN A 447 11.20 -22.28 16.07
CA GLN A 447 10.11 -22.81 15.23
C GLN A 447 9.90 -21.99 13.95
N ILE A 448 10.28 -20.70 13.98
CA ILE A 448 10.22 -19.80 12.81
C ILE A 448 11.51 -19.89 12.01
N ASN A 449 12.65 -20.14 12.69
CA ASN A 449 13.98 -20.33 12.10
C ASN A 449 14.36 -19.23 11.10
N ASN A 450 14.08 -17.97 11.46
CA ASN A 450 14.25 -16.79 10.62
C ASN A 450 13.67 -16.92 9.19
N HIS A 451 12.61 -17.70 9.00
CA HIS A 451 11.95 -17.85 7.70
C HIS A 451 10.87 -16.77 7.52
N LEU A 452 11.07 -15.85 6.57
CA LEU A 452 10.27 -14.62 6.41
C LEU A 452 8.76 -14.86 6.34
N ILE A 453 8.31 -15.86 5.57
CA ILE A 453 6.86 -16.12 5.43
C ILE A 453 6.25 -16.72 6.71
N ARG A 454 6.99 -17.55 7.46
CA ARG A 454 6.58 -18.08 8.77
C ARG A 454 6.53 -16.98 9.80
N LEU A 455 7.49 -16.06 9.73
CA LEU A 455 7.57 -14.87 10.57
C LEU A 455 6.36 -13.95 10.32
N LEU A 456 6.07 -13.62 9.07
CA LEU A 456 4.91 -12.79 8.69
C LEU A 456 3.58 -13.46 9.04
N ALA A 457 3.46 -14.78 8.85
CA ALA A 457 2.32 -15.55 9.34
C ALA A 457 2.19 -15.44 10.87
N SER A 458 3.28 -15.60 11.61
CA SER A 458 3.31 -15.54 13.07
C SER A 458 3.00 -14.14 13.60
N TYR A 459 3.38 -13.11 12.85
CA TYR A 459 3.00 -11.73 13.12
C TYR A 459 1.49 -11.53 13.02
N ALA A 460 0.88 -12.04 11.95
CA ALA A 460 -0.53 -11.83 11.65
C ALA A 460 -1.49 -12.63 12.54
N VAL A 461 -1.13 -13.87 12.90
CA VAL A 461 -2.03 -14.77 13.68
C VAL A 461 -1.46 -15.29 14.99
N GLY A 462 -0.21 -14.98 15.31
CA GLY A 462 0.50 -15.51 16.47
C GLY A 462 1.26 -16.81 16.19
N HIS A 463 2.36 -17.01 16.92
CA HIS A 463 3.29 -18.13 16.70
C HIS A 463 2.67 -19.53 16.90
N THR A 464 1.70 -19.67 17.83
CA THR A 464 1.06 -20.97 18.12
C THR A 464 0.22 -21.48 16.94
N ALA A 465 -0.41 -20.58 16.19
CA ALA A 465 -1.18 -20.95 15.01
C ALA A 465 -0.29 -21.48 13.88
N VAL A 466 0.93 -20.94 13.76
CA VAL A 466 1.88 -21.28 12.69
C VAL A 466 2.60 -22.61 12.95
N ALA A 467 2.82 -22.97 14.21
CA ALA A 467 3.46 -24.25 14.57
C ALA A 467 2.75 -25.47 13.98
N HIS A 468 1.44 -25.38 13.72
CA HIS A 468 0.64 -26.46 13.14
C HIS A 468 0.62 -26.45 11.60
N TRP A 469 1.23 -25.47 10.92
CA TRP A 469 1.24 -25.35 9.46
C TRP A 469 2.46 -26.03 8.81
N ASN A 470 3.20 -26.84 9.56
CA ASN A 470 4.38 -27.57 9.07
C ASN A 470 3.96 -28.70 8.12
N ALA A 471 3.75 -28.32 6.86
CA ALA A 471 3.46 -29.22 5.77
C ALA A 471 4.76 -29.89 5.28
N SER A 472 5.24 -30.90 6.01
CA SER A 472 6.44 -31.70 5.70
C SER A 472 7.79 -30.96 5.71
N GLU A 473 8.87 -31.72 5.91
CA GLU A 473 10.28 -31.31 5.91
C GLU A 473 10.67 -30.53 4.63
N HIS A 474 9.96 -30.75 3.52
CA HIS A 474 10.15 -30.04 2.25
C HIS A 474 9.59 -28.61 2.25
N SER A 475 8.58 -28.29 3.08
CA SER A 475 8.09 -26.91 3.26
C SER A 475 8.98 -26.04 4.16
N GLU A 476 9.99 -26.63 4.79
CA GLU A 476 10.92 -25.89 5.65
C GLU A 476 11.96 -25.13 4.81
N ASN A 477 12.35 -25.67 3.65
CA ASN A 477 13.40 -25.11 2.79
C ASN A 477 12.86 -24.23 1.64
N GLU A 478 11.58 -24.31 1.31
CA GLU A 478 10.99 -23.61 0.15
C GLU A 478 9.85 -22.65 0.56
N SER A 479 10.17 -21.36 0.67
CA SER A 479 9.25 -20.35 1.19
C SER A 479 7.92 -20.27 0.45
N LEU A 480 7.93 -20.34 -0.89
CA LEU A 480 6.71 -20.26 -1.69
C LEU A 480 5.80 -21.49 -1.53
N ALA A 481 6.37 -22.69 -1.31
CA ALA A 481 5.57 -23.88 -1.01
C ALA A 481 4.88 -23.75 0.36
N PHE A 482 5.57 -23.16 1.35
CA PHE A 482 4.95 -22.86 2.64
C PHE A 482 3.83 -21.81 2.53
N LEU A 483 4.01 -20.77 1.71
CA LEU A 483 2.98 -19.74 1.45
C LEU A 483 1.67 -20.37 0.96
N GLU A 484 1.75 -21.33 0.03
CA GLU A 484 0.57 -22.05 -0.49
C GLU A 484 -0.04 -23.03 0.52
N ALA A 485 0.74 -23.48 1.50
CA ALA A 485 0.26 -24.30 2.60
C ALA A 485 -0.45 -23.49 3.70
N ILE A 486 -0.52 -22.16 3.61
CA ILE A 486 -1.27 -21.36 4.60
C ILE A 486 -2.77 -21.60 4.41
N PRO A 487 -3.50 -22.16 5.41
CA PRO A 487 -4.90 -22.55 5.23
C PRO A 487 -5.84 -21.35 5.08
N ASN A 488 -5.53 -20.25 5.78
CA ASN A 488 -6.38 -19.07 5.81
C ASN A 488 -6.05 -18.14 4.62
N PRO A 489 -6.94 -18.02 3.61
CA PRO A 489 -6.66 -17.21 2.42
C PRO A 489 -6.53 -15.72 2.74
N ARG A 490 -7.15 -15.23 3.82
CA ARG A 490 -6.96 -13.82 4.25
C ARG A 490 -5.53 -13.57 4.71
N ILE A 491 -4.93 -14.55 5.40
CA ILE A 491 -3.55 -14.45 5.90
C ILE A 491 -2.55 -14.60 4.75
N ARG A 492 -2.78 -15.55 3.83
CA ARG A 492 -1.97 -15.67 2.62
C ARG A 492 -1.96 -14.36 1.82
N ASN A 493 -3.15 -13.80 1.56
CA ASN A 493 -3.28 -12.54 0.86
C ASN A 493 -2.62 -11.37 1.61
N TRP A 494 -2.73 -11.32 2.94
CA TRP A 494 -2.04 -10.31 3.76
C TRP A 494 -0.51 -10.39 3.57
N ILE A 495 0.08 -11.59 3.61
CA ILE A 495 1.53 -11.78 3.43
C ILE A 495 1.95 -11.38 2.01
N GLU A 496 1.21 -11.84 1.00
CA GLU A 496 1.48 -11.50 -0.40
C GLU A 496 1.46 -9.99 -0.61
N THR A 497 0.46 -9.29 -0.09
CA THR A 497 0.35 -7.83 -0.22
C THR A 497 1.45 -7.09 0.57
N VAL A 498 1.78 -7.53 1.78
CA VAL A 498 2.90 -6.96 2.56
C VAL A 498 4.22 -7.06 1.77
N LEU A 499 4.49 -8.23 1.16
CA LEU A 499 5.70 -8.42 0.36
C LEU A 499 5.68 -7.55 -0.89
N LEU A 500 4.56 -7.51 -1.63
CA LEU A 500 4.38 -6.64 -2.79
C LEU A 500 4.66 -5.17 -2.45
N HIS A 501 4.06 -4.68 -1.35
CA HIS A 501 4.27 -3.31 -0.89
C HIS A 501 5.72 -3.10 -0.48
N SER A 502 6.34 -4.05 0.23
CA SER A 502 7.76 -3.95 0.63
C SER A 502 8.70 -3.81 -0.56
N TRP A 503 8.43 -4.49 -1.67
CA TRP A 503 9.25 -4.38 -2.89
C TRP A 503 9.06 -3.03 -3.58
N MET A 504 7.84 -2.49 -3.55
CA MET A 504 7.58 -1.13 -4.02
C MET A 504 8.33 -0.09 -3.18
N TYR A 505 8.35 -0.22 -1.85
CA TYR A 505 9.13 0.66 -0.99
C TYR A 505 10.63 0.51 -1.20
N SER A 506 11.11 -0.70 -1.49
CA SER A 506 12.52 -0.93 -1.77
C SER A 506 12.94 -0.10 -2.98
N GLU A 507 12.15 -0.12 -4.07
CA GLU A 507 12.39 0.73 -5.24
C GLU A 507 12.36 2.22 -4.89
N LYS A 508 11.34 2.69 -4.16
CA LYS A 508 11.25 4.10 -3.74
C LYS A 508 12.42 4.57 -2.89
N LEU A 509 12.92 3.70 -2.01
CA LEU A 509 14.05 3.98 -1.13
C LEU A 509 15.40 3.82 -1.86
N ASN A 510 15.40 3.49 -3.15
CA ASN A 510 16.60 3.08 -3.90
C ASN A 510 17.39 2.00 -3.14
N ARG A 511 16.69 0.95 -2.72
CA ARG A 511 17.23 -0.18 -1.97
C ARG A 511 17.03 -1.47 -2.74
N ARG A 512 17.89 -2.44 -2.44
CA ARG A 512 17.80 -3.77 -3.03
C ARG A 512 16.69 -4.59 -2.33
N PRO A 513 15.69 -5.12 -3.05
CA PRO A 513 14.64 -5.96 -2.46
C PRO A 513 15.14 -7.40 -2.25
N VAL A 514 15.93 -7.64 -1.20
CA VAL A 514 16.58 -8.95 -0.94
C VAL A 514 15.57 -10.10 -0.83
N SER A 515 14.40 -9.87 -0.24
CA SER A 515 13.35 -10.91 -0.15
C SER A 515 12.79 -11.29 -1.52
N LEU A 516 12.69 -10.34 -2.46
CA LEU A 516 12.28 -10.61 -3.84
C LEU A 516 13.33 -11.43 -4.58
N ASP A 517 14.61 -11.10 -4.42
CA ASP A 517 15.73 -11.85 -5.00
C ASP A 517 15.66 -13.32 -4.62
N LEU A 518 15.58 -13.59 -3.33
CA LEU A 518 15.56 -14.94 -2.78
C LEU A 518 14.32 -15.72 -3.24
N LEU A 519 13.15 -15.10 -3.17
CA LEU A 519 11.89 -15.75 -3.56
C LEU A 519 11.83 -16.01 -5.08
N ALA A 520 12.35 -15.10 -5.91
CA ALA A 520 12.40 -15.29 -7.35
C ALA A 520 13.37 -16.43 -7.75
N GLU A 521 14.37 -16.71 -6.91
CA GLU A 521 15.29 -17.85 -7.05
C GLU A 521 14.77 -19.15 -6.42
N GLY A 522 13.58 -19.12 -5.80
CA GLY A 522 13.03 -20.25 -5.07
C GLY A 522 13.81 -20.59 -3.78
N LYS A 523 14.61 -19.65 -3.27
CA LYS A 523 15.37 -19.80 -2.02
C LYS A 523 14.55 -19.35 -0.82
N GLN A 524 14.94 -19.84 0.35
CA GLN A 524 14.40 -19.35 1.61
C GLN A 524 14.72 -17.85 1.78
N ALA A 525 13.68 -17.04 2.04
CA ALA A 525 13.84 -15.64 2.42
C ALA A 525 13.91 -15.50 3.94
N SER A 526 14.83 -14.69 4.43
CA SER A 526 14.96 -14.32 5.85
C SER A 526 14.42 -12.92 6.15
N LEU A 527 14.31 -12.54 7.43
CA LEU A 527 13.99 -11.16 7.81
C LEU A 527 15.08 -10.22 7.27
N PRO A 528 14.77 -9.31 6.32
CA PRO A 528 15.76 -8.39 5.76
C PRO A 528 16.17 -7.36 6.81
N LEU A 529 17.46 -7.22 7.04
CA LEU A 529 18.04 -6.22 7.95
C LEU A 529 18.48 -4.98 7.18
N GLU A 530 18.46 -3.82 7.84
CA GLU A 530 18.76 -2.54 7.18
C GLU A 530 20.14 -2.53 6.51
N ALA A 531 21.16 -3.10 7.17
CA ALA A 531 22.51 -3.15 6.64
C ALA A 531 22.65 -4.02 5.37
N GLU A 532 21.75 -4.98 5.15
CA GLU A 532 21.81 -5.92 4.02
C GLU A 532 21.18 -5.36 2.74
N THR A 533 20.33 -4.33 2.85
CA THR A 533 19.52 -3.81 1.73
C THR A 533 20.05 -2.52 1.12
N PHE A 534 21.08 -1.91 1.72
CA PHE A 534 21.76 -0.75 1.15
C PHE A 534 22.50 -1.10 -0.15
N LEU A 535 22.29 -0.30 -1.19
CA LEU A 535 23.09 -0.36 -2.42
C LEU A 535 24.51 0.15 -2.10
N GLN A 536 25.53 -0.66 -2.41
CA GLN A 536 26.94 -0.27 -2.32
C GLN A 536 27.36 0.65 -3.46
#